data_AF-A0A357V9S9-F1
#
_entry.id   AF-A0A357V9S9-F1
#
_cell.length_a   1.000
_cell.length_b   1.000
_cell.length_c   1.000
_cell.angle_alpha   90.00
_cell.angle_beta   90.00
_cell.angle_gamma   90.00
#
_symmetry.space_group_name_H-M   'P 1'
#
loop_
_entity.id
_entity.type
_entity.pdbx_description
1 polymer ?
#
loop_
_entity_poly.entity_id
_entity_poly.type
_entity_poly.pdbx_seq_one_letter_code
_entity_poly.pdbx_strand_id
1 'polypeptide(L)'
;MSTPVIDLALGKNPKDTRVVVAMSGGVDSSTAAALVREAGYDVVGMTMQLYDQGEPSPGQKTCCAGKDIFDARRVADQLGFPHYVLNYESRFKDQVMDDFADTYLRGETPIPCVRCNQTVKFKDMLGQAKELGADALVTG
;
A
#
# COMPACT_ATOMS: atom_id res chain seq x y z
N MET A 1 0.84 -10.96 -27.00
CA MET A 1 -0.18 -9.90 -26.89
C MET A 1 0.55 -8.60 -26.63
N SER A 2 0.19 -7.50 -27.29
CA SER A 2 0.76 -6.19 -26.96
C SER A 2 0.18 -5.75 -25.62
N THR A 3 1.02 -5.42 -24.65
CA THR A 3 0.57 -4.86 -23.37
C THR A 3 -0.15 -3.52 -23.61
N PRO A 4 -1.25 -3.21 -22.90
CA PRO A 4 -1.88 -1.90 -23.01
C PRO A 4 -0.89 -0.80 -22.63
N VAL A 5 -0.87 0.29 -23.42
CA VAL A 5 -0.15 1.50 -23.03
C VAL A 5 -0.93 2.17 -21.89
N ILE A 6 -0.38 2.15 -20.67
CA ILE A 6 -0.98 2.85 -19.53
C ILE A 6 -0.56 4.32 -19.56
N ASP A 7 -1.55 5.20 -19.71
CA ASP A 7 -1.41 6.64 -19.52
C ASP A 7 -2.18 7.06 -18.25
N LEU A 8 -1.48 7.67 -17.30
CA LEU A 8 -2.07 8.18 -16.06
C LEU A 8 -2.69 9.57 -16.23
N ALA A 9 -2.68 10.14 -17.44
CA ALA A 9 -3.23 11.45 -17.79
C ALA A 9 -2.63 12.62 -16.97
N LEU A 10 -1.36 12.50 -16.60
CA LEU A 10 -0.63 13.49 -15.80
C LEU A 10 0.03 14.60 -16.63
N GLY A 11 -0.02 14.50 -17.96
CA GLY A 11 0.53 15.50 -18.90
C GLY A 11 2.06 15.61 -18.88
N LYS A 12 2.75 14.68 -18.23
CA LYS A 12 4.21 14.60 -18.12
C LYS A 12 4.72 13.35 -18.83
N ASN A 13 5.99 13.36 -19.25
CA ASN A 13 6.62 12.16 -19.77
C ASN A 13 6.70 11.10 -18.66
N PRO A 14 6.33 9.83 -18.89
CA PRO A 14 6.37 8.78 -17.87
C PRO A 14 7.69 8.74 -17.10
N LYS A 15 8.84 8.85 -17.80
CA LYS A 15 10.16 8.77 -17.18
C LYS A 15 10.45 9.89 -16.17
N ASP A 16 9.80 11.04 -16.32
CA ASP A 16 9.94 12.20 -15.44
C ASP A 16 8.80 12.28 -14.40
N THR A 17 7.95 11.26 -14.36
CA THR A 17 6.74 11.21 -13.53
C THR A 17 6.91 10.13 -12.48
N ARG A 18 7.05 10.57 -11.22
CA ARG A 18 7.20 9.63 -10.11
C ARG A 18 5.84 9.10 -9.66
N VAL A 19 5.70 7.79 -9.61
CA VAL A 19 4.49 7.11 -9.18
C VAL A 19 4.81 6.22 -7.98
N VAL A 20 4.12 6.49 -6.87
CA VAL A 20 4.14 5.59 -5.74
C VAL A 20 3.06 4.53 -5.93
N VAL A 21 3.40 3.26 -5.75
CA VAL A 21 2.45 2.15 -5.78
C VAL A 21 2.29 1.60 -4.37
N ALA A 22 1.05 1.59 -3.87
CA ALA A 22 0.68 0.95 -2.63
C ALA A 22 0.67 -0.58 -2.82
N MET A 23 1.67 -1.26 -2.27
CA MET A 23 1.90 -2.68 -2.45
C MET A 23 1.54 -3.45 -1.18
N SER A 24 0.50 -4.29 -1.27
CA SER A 24 0.06 -5.15 -0.16
C SER A 24 0.74 -6.52 -0.15
N GLY A 25 1.59 -6.82 -1.13
CA GLY A 25 2.11 -8.18 -1.37
C GLY A 25 1.16 -9.07 -2.19
N GLY A 26 -0.08 -8.62 -2.40
CA GLY A 26 -1.06 -9.29 -3.23
C GLY A 26 -0.83 -9.11 -4.74
N VAL A 27 -1.50 -9.95 -5.53
CA VAL A 27 -1.39 -9.97 -7.00
C VAL A 27 -1.84 -8.65 -7.63
N ASP A 28 -2.94 -8.06 -7.16
CA ASP A 28 -3.50 -6.84 -7.77
C ASP A 28 -2.50 -5.68 -7.70
N SER A 29 -1.92 -5.45 -6.52
CA SER A 29 -0.92 -4.40 -6.33
C SER A 29 0.40 -4.67 -7.06
N SER A 30 0.75 -5.95 -7.23
CA SER A 30 1.93 -6.37 -7.98
C SER A 30 1.74 -6.18 -9.48
N THR A 31 0.55 -6.50 -10.00
CA THR A 31 0.17 -6.26 -11.39
C THR A 31 0.10 -4.77 -11.67
N ALA A 32 -0.48 -3.96 -10.77
CA ALA A 32 -0.49 -2.51 -10.91
C ALA A 32 0.94 -1.94 -10.98
N ALA A 33 1.84 -2.40 -10.09
CA ALA A 33 3.24 -1.98 -10.12
C ALA A 33 3.95 -2.38 -11.43
N ALA A 34 3.71 -3.60 -11.92
CA ALA A 34 4.27 -4.08 -13.19
C ALA A 34 3.79 -3.23 -14.37
N LEU A 35 2.49 -2.95 -14.46
CA LEU A 35 1.91 -2.18 -15.56
C LEU A 35 2.43 -0.73 -15.58
N VAL A 36 2.53 -0.08 -14.42
CA VAL A 36 3.09 1.27 -14.30
C VAL A 36 4.59 1.27 -14.64
N ARG A 37 5.34 0.27 -14.18
CA ARG A 37 6.77 0.14 -14.51
C ARG A 37 7.02 -0.09 -16.00
N GLU A 38 6.21 -0.94 -16.64
CA GLU A 38 6.27 -1.26 -18.07
C GLU A 38 5.89 -0.07 -18.95
N ALA A 39 4.93 0.76 -18.50
CA ALA A 39 4.60 2.03 -19.14
C ALA A 39 5.71 3.10 -19.02
N GLY A 40 6.79 2.82 -18.29
CA GLY A 40 8.00 3.65 -18.25
C GLY A 40 8.03 4.73 -17.18
N TYR A 41 7.15 4.66 -16.18
CA TYR A 41 7.14 5.60 -15.05
C TYR A 41 8.31 5.38 -14.08
N ASP A 42 8.68 6.43 -13.32
CA ASP A 42 9.59 6.33 -12.17
C ASP A 42 8.83 5.75 -10.97
N VAL A 43 8.94 4.44 -10.75
CA VAL A 43 8.14 3.73 -9.75
C VAL A 43 8.83 3.68 -8.40
N VAL A 44 8.05 3.88 -7.34
CA VAL A 44 8.44 3.58 -5.95
C VAL A 44 7.36 2.72 -5.31
N GLY A 45 7.72 1.55 -4.78
CA GLY A 45 6.80 0.72 -4.01
C GLY A 45 6.71 1.15 -2.55
N MET A 46 5.52 1.10 -1.96
CA MET A 46 5.33 1.30 -0.52
C MET A 46 4.38 0.28 0.08
N THR A 47 4.77 -0.33 1.20
CA THR A 47 3.90 -1.19 2.01
C THR A 47 3.64 -0.55 3.36
N MET A 48 2.39 -0.61 3.84
CA MET A 48 2.04 -0.18 5.19
C MET A 48 2.08 -1.39 6.13
N GLN A 49 2.89 -1.30 7.17
CA GLN A 49 2.82 -2.20 8.31
C GLN A 49 1.80 -1.62 9.31
N LEU A 50 0.68 -2.31 9.49
CA LEU A 50 -0.48 -1.83 10.26
C LEU A 50 -0.62 -2.46 11.65
N TYR A 51 0.20 -3.47 11.97
CA TYR A 51 0.20 -4.13 13.27
C TYR A 51 1.58 -4.75 13.54
N ASP A 52 2.02 -4.74 14.79
CA ASP A 52 3.21 -5.45 15.24
C ASP A 52 2.94 -6.95 15.35
N GLN A 53 3.98 -7.72 15.10
CA GLN A 53 4.03 -9.12 15.45
C GLN A 53 4.89 -9.21 16.70
N GLY A 54 4.26 -9.02 17.87
CA GLY A 54 4.86 -9.49 19.12
C GLY A 54 5.22 -10.98 19.02
N GLU A 55 6.06 -11.46 19.96
CA GLU A 55 6.51 -12.85 20.11
C GLU A 55 5.43 -13.86 19.67
N PRO A 56 5.76 -14.82 18.77
CA PRO A 56 4.79 -15.72 18.18
C PRO A 56 4.08 -16.53 19.27
N SER A 57 2.81 -16.21 19.51
CA SER A 57 1.98 -16.98 20.44
C SER A 57 1.53 -18.28 19.76
N PRO A 58 1.61 -19.45 20.43
CA PRO A 58 1.21 -20.72 19.85
C PRO A 58 -0.27 -20.66 19.41
N GLY A 59 -0.52 -20.80 18.11
CA GLY A 59 -1.89 -20.83 17.53
C GLY A 59 -2.29 -19.57 16.75
N GLN A 60 -1.48 -18.52 16.70
CA GLN A 60 -1.77 -17.34 15.90
C GLN A 60 -1.48 -17.59 14.41
N LYS A 61 -2.52 -17.62 13.57
CA LYS A 61 -2.42 -17.72 12.10
C LYS A 61 -1.99 -16.40 11.43
N THR A 62 -1.24 -15.55 12.10
CA THR A 62 -0.90 -14.19 11.63
C THR A 62 0.41 -14.10 10.85
N CYS A 63 1.01 -15.22 10.44
CA CYS A 63 2.25 -15.33 9.65
C CYS A 63 2.32 -14.49 8.34
N CYS A 64 1.22 -13.86 7.90
CA CYS A 64 1.14 -13.19 6.61
C CYS A 64 1.74 -11.77 6.55
N ALA A 65 1.68 -10.91 7.58
CA ALA A 65 2.13 -9.51 7.40
C ALA A 65 3.62 -9.36 7.04
N GLY A 66 4.49 -10.16 7.68
CA GLY A 66 5.90 -10.22 7.29
C GLY A 66 6.06 -10.77 5.88
N LYS A 67 5.37 -11.89 5.58
CA LYS A 67 5.38 -12.53 4.26
C LYS A 67 4.93 -11.57 3.14
N ASP A 68 3.88 -10.80 3.37
CA ASP A 68 3.28 -9.85 2.43
C ASP A 68 4.25 -8.71 2.13
N ILE A 69 4.95 -8.19 3.15
CA ILE A 69 6.05 -7.23 2.98
C ILE A 69 7.18 -7.85 2.16
N PHE A 70 7.57 -9.10 2.45
CA PHE A 70 8.60 -9.81 1.68
C PHE A 70 8.19 -10.07 0.23
N ASP A 71 6.92 -10.43 -0.03
CA ASP A 71 6.39 -10.64 -1.37
C ASP A 71 6.35 -9.33 -2.17
N ALA A 72 5.90 -8.23 -1.56
CA ALA A 72 5.95 -6.90 -2.17
C ALA A 72 7.40 -6.49 -2.50
N ARG A 73 8.32 -6.71 -1.57
CA ARG A 73 9.75 -6.43 -1.76
C ARG A 73 10.33 -7.25 -2.91
N ARG A 74 10.03 -8.54 -2.96
CA ARG A 74 10.51 -9.45 -4.02
C ARG A 74 10.00 -9.02 -5.40
N VAL A 75 8.74 -8.61 -5.50
CA VAL A 75 8.18 -8.07 -6.76
C VAL A 75 8.91 -6.79 -7.17
N ALA A 76 9.14 -5.87 -6.23
CA ALA A 76 9.86 -4.64 -6.49
C ALA A 76 11.31 -4.88 -6.97
N ASP A 77 12.03 -5.79 -6.31
CA ASP A 77 13.39 -6.17 -6.68
C ASP A 77 13.42 -6.83 -8.08
N GLN A 78 12.44 -7.67 -8.41
CA GLN A 78 12.31 -8.28 -9.75
C GLN A 78 12.02 -7.26 -10.86
N LEU A 79 11.22 -6.23 -10.56
CA LEU A 79 10.83 -5.19 -11.51
C LEU A 79 11.81 -3.98 -11.53
N GLY A 80 12.80 -3.98 -10.63
CA GLY A 80 13.89 -3.02 -10.59
C GLY A 80 13.48 -1.63 -10.12
N PHE A 81 12.71 -1.53 -9.03
CA PHE A 81 12.35 -0.26 -8.40
C PHE A 81 12.49 -0.31 -6.85
N PRO A 82 12.74 0.83 -6.18
CA PRO A 82 12.87 0.86 -4.72
C PRO A 82 11.53 0.59 -4.02
N HIS A 83 11.60 -0.10 -2.89
CA HIS A 83 10.45 -0.41 -2.05
C HIS A 83 10.70 -0.02 -0.60
N TYR A 84 9.74 0.70 -0.01
CA TYR A 84 9.77 1.18 1.37
C TYR A 84 8.66 0.57 2.20
N VAL A 85 8.91 0.40 3.50
CA VAL A 85 7.91 -0.05 4.47
C VAL A 85 7.62 1.09 5.43
N LEU A 86 6.36 1.46 5.53
CA LEU A 86 5.86 2.51 6.41
C LEU A 86 5.23 1.86 7.65
N ASN A 87 5.81 2.10 8.82
CA ASN A 87 5.18 1.67 10.07
C ASN A 87 4.06 2.64 10.44
N TYR A 88 2.81 2.20 10.24
CA TYR A 88 1.58 2.95 10.51
C TYR A 88 0.70 2.24 11.55
N GLU A 89 1.27 1.37 12.37
CA GLU A 89 0.54 0.63 13.38
C GLU A 89 -0.25 1.53 14.33
N SER A 90 0.40 2.50 14.97
CA SER A 90 -0.27 3.40 15.92
C SER A 90 -1.37 4.20 15.24
N ARG A 91 -1.11 4.70 14.02
CA ARG A 91 -2.10 5.42 13.21
C ARG A 91 -3.29 4.55 12.86
N PHE A 92 -3.07 3.30 12.49
CA PHE A 92 -4.13 2.36 12.16
C PHE A 92 -4.96 1.99 13.39
N LYS A 93 -4.30 1.73 14.51
CA LYS A 93 -4.98 1.48 15.78
C LYS A 93 -5.90 2.65 16.14
N ASP A 94 -5.33 3.85 16.24
CA ASP A 94 -6.05 5.02 16.76
C ASP A 94 -7.13 5.53 15.78
N GLN A 95 -6.87 5.47 14.47
CA GLN A 95 -7.79 6.01 13.46
C GLN A 95 -8.77 5.00 12.87
N VAL A 96 -8.60 3.70 13.12
CA VAL A 96 -9.44 2.64 12.54
C VAL A 96 -9.89 1.62 13.59
N MET A 97 -8.97 1.03 14.35
CA MET A 97 -9.31 -0.08 15.24
C MET A 97 -10.07 0.35 16.49
N ASP A 98 -9.71 1.49 17.09
CA ASP A 98 -10.40 2.01 18.27
C ASP A 98 -11.86 2.37 17.92
N ASP A 99 -12.08 3.09 16.81
CA ASP A 99 -13.42 3.40 16.27
C ASP A 99 -14.22 2.12 15.91
N PHE A 100 -13.56 1.13 15.32
CA PHE A 100 -14.17 -0.17 15.01
C PHE A 100 -14.66 -0.88 16.27
N ALA A 101 -13.81 -0.98 17.31
CA ALA A 101 -14.14 -1.64 18.56
C ALA A 101 -15.29 -0.93 19.28
N ASP A 102 -15.21 0.41 19.41
CA ASP A 102 -16.26 1.21 20.04
C ASP A 102 -17.60 1.09 19.32
N THR A 103 -17.57 1.03 17.99
CA THR A 103 -18.79 0.89 17.18
C THR A 103 -19.43 -0.49 17.34
N TYR A 104 -18.61 -1.55 17.38
CA TYR A 104 -19.10 -2.88 17.73
C TYR A 104 -19.71 -2.94 19.13
N LEU A 105 -19.11 -2.29 20.12
CA LEU A 105 -19.63 -2.24 21.49
C LEU A 105 -21.00 -1.54 21.59
N ARG A 106 -21.32 -0.65 20.65
CA ARG A 106 -22.64 -0.02 20.52
C ARG A 106 -23.69 -0.91 19.83
N GLY A 107 -23.33 -2.12 19.41
CA GLY A 107 -24.23 -3.05 18.71
C GLY A 107 -24.38 -2.75 17.22
N GLU A 108 -23.47 -1.99 16.64
CA GLU A 108 -23.44 -1.67 15.21
C GLU A 108 -22.48 -2.61 14.44
N THR A 109 -22.58 -2.63 13.11
CA THR A 109 -21.68 -3.38 12.23
C THR A 109 -20.81 -2.41 11.41
N PRO A 110 -19.63 -1.99 11.91
CA PRO A 110 -18.76 -1.04 11.22
C PRO A 110 -18.05 -1.65 10.00
N ILE A 111 -17.64 -0.79 9.06
CA ILE A 111 -16.85 -1.15 7.89
C ILE A 111 -15.45 -0.52 8.01
N PRO A 112 -14.49 -1.18 8.67
CA PRO A 112 -13.17 -0.60 8.95
C PRO A 112 -12.37 -0.30 7.68
N CYS A 113 -12.61 -1.01 6.57
CA CYS A 113 -11.94 -0.78 5.29
C CYS A 113 -12.22 0.62 4.72
N VAL A 114 -13.44 1.15 4.90
CA VAL A 114 -13.78 2.51 4.45
C VAL A 114 -12.98 3.53 5.24
N ARG A 115 -12.93 3.37 6.58
CA ARG A 115 -12.16 4.24 7.47
C ARG A 115 -10.66 4.18 7.13
N CYS A 116 -10.09 2.99 6.99
CA CYS A 116 -8.69 2.78 6.63
C CYS A 116 -8.30 3.46 5.31
N ASN A 117 -9.17 3.38 4.28
CA ASN A 117 -8.93 4.09 3.03
C ASN A 117 -8.96 5.61 3.22
N GLN A 118 -9.96 6.14 3.95
CA GLN A 118 -10.12 7.58 4.19
C GLN A 118 -8.98 8.19 5.02
N THR A 119 -8.41 7.42 5.94
CA THR A 119 -7.37 7.89 6.85
C THR A 119 -5.99 7.37 6.43
N VAL A 120 -5.68 6.12 6.70
CA VAL A 120 -4.33 5.59 6.57
C VAL A 120 -3.84 5.56 5.11
N LYS A 121 -4.67 5.12 4.15
CA LYS A 121 -4.24 4.96 2.75
C LYS A 121 -4.20 6.28 1.97
N PHE A 122 -5.30 7.03 1.91
CA PHE A 122 -5.40 8.21 1.05
C PHE A 122 -5.06 9.53 1.75
N LYS A 123 -4.89 9.55 3.07
CA LYS A 123 -4.37 10.72 3.78
C LYS A 123 -2.90 10.53 4.15
N ASP A 124 -2.58 9.52 4.95
CA ASP A 124 -1.21 9.34 5.47
C ASP A 124 -0.23 8.88 4.39
N MET A 125 -0.52 7.78 3.68
CA MET A 125 0.37 7.28 2.61
C MET A 125 0.42 8.23 1.40
N LEU A 126 -0.68 8.88 1.02
CA LEU A 126 -0.64 9.92 -0.02
C LEU A 126 0.23 11.12 0.40
N GLY A 127 0.22 11.48 1.69
CA GLY A 127 1.14 12.48 2.24
C GLY A 127 2.59 12.07 2.03
N GLN A 128 2.95 10.84 2.39
CA GLN A 128 4.31 10.33 2.16
C GLN A 128 4.69 10.23 0.68
N ALA A 129 3.75 9.87 -0.18
CA ALA A 129 4.00 9.86 -1.62
C ALA A 129 4.37 11.26 -2.12
N LYS A 130 3.66 12.30 -1.66
CA LYS A 130 3.97 13.69 -1.99
C LYS A 130 5.32 14.15 -1.44
N GLU A 131 5.69 13.74 -0.23
CA GLU A 131 7.01 14.04 0.36
C GLU A 131 8.16 13.43 -0.47
N LEU A 132 7.94 12.27 -1.10
CA LEU A 132 8.90 11.68 -2.06
C LEU A 132 8.87 12.33 -3.46
N GLY A 133 8.05 13.36 -3.66
CA GLY A 133 7.89 14.03 -4.94
C GLY A 133 7.08 13.25 -5.96
N ALA A 134 6.19 12.34 -5.52
CA ALA A 134 5.33 11.59 -6.42
C ALA A 134 4.21 12.46 -7.01
N ASP A 135 3.95 12.27 -8.30
CA ASP A 135 2.85 12.88 -9.04
C ASP A 135 1.54 12.10 -8.88
N ALA A 136 1.65 10.80 -8.58
CA ALA A 136 0.49 9.94 -8.37
C ALA A 136 0.74 8.85 -7.32
N LEU A 137 -0.36 8.43 -6.69
CA LEU A 137 -0.46 7.21 -5.89
C LEU A 137 -1.35 6.22 -6.63
N VAL A 138 -0.82 5.03 -6.89
CA VAL A 138 -1.54 3.92 -7.54
C VAL A 138 -1.76 2.79 -6.53
N THR A 139 -2.88 2.10 -6.62
CA THR A 139 -3.19 0.89 -5.85
C THR A 139 -3.69 -0.19 -6.80
N GLY A 140 -3.50 -1.45 -6.39
CA GLY A 140 -4.27 -2.58 -6.92
C GLY A 140 -5.71 -2.58 -6.42
#